data_AF-A0A7V9ULI3-F1
#
_entry.id   AF-A0A7V9ULI3-F1
#
_cell.length_a   1.000
_cell.length_b   1.000
_cell.length_c   1.000
_cell.angle_alpha   90.00
_cell.angle_beta   90.00
_cell.angle_gamma   90.00
#
_symmetry.space_group_name_H-M   'P 1'
#
loop_
_entity.id
_entity.type
_entity.pdbx_description
1 polymer ?
#
loop_
_entity_poly.entity_id
_entity_poly.type
_entity_poly.pdbx_seq_one_letter_code
_entity_poly.pdbx_strand_id
1 'polypeptide(L)'
;MIVRKIRAYVEIPVSPTDLKHSVRYAMTITNISLSGCFVKLDQGLELGTPLSFSLPLQGGETLHFWGSVARQQDAPHGYGIIFNAMTEEERRELALLIADSHEVMDL
;
A
#
# COMPACT_ATOMS: atom_id res chain seq x y z
N MET A 1 -10.50 -15.50 -7.80
CA MET A 1 -9.58 -14.90 -6.81
C MET A 1 -10.16 -13.56 -6.42
N ILE A 2 -10.54 -13.36 -5.16
CA ILE A 2 -11.13 -12.10 -4.68
C ILE A 2 -10.00 -11.07 -4.58
N VAL A 3 -10.02 -10.05 -5.42
CA VAL A 3 -9.05 -8.95 -5.37
C VAL A 3 -9.53 -7.96 -4.32
N ARG A 4 -8.92 -7.99 -3.13
CA ARG A 4 -9.18 -6.99 -2.09
C ARG A 4 -8.63 -5.64 -2.53
N LYS A 5 -9.44 -4.58 -2.36
CA LYS A 5 -9.11 -3.21 -2.78
C LYS A 5 -9.29 -2.27 -1.61
N ILE A 6 -8.30 -1.43 -1.35
CA ILE A 6 -8.35 -0.41 -0.30
C ILE A 6 -7.89 0.92 -0.89
N ARG A 7 -8.59 2.01 -0.56
CA ARG A 7 -8.12 3.36 -0.87
C ARG A 7 -7.05 3.73 0.15
N ALA A 8 -5.90 4.19 -0.31
CA ALA A 8 -4.81 4.62 0.53
C ALA A 8 -4.20 5.91 -0.03
N TYR A 9 -3.55 6.66 0.84
CA TYR A 9 -2.52 7.59 0.41
C TYR A 9 -1.18 6.88 0.47
N VAL A 10 -0.42 6.95 -0.61
CA VAL A 10 0.93 6.38 -0.70
C VAL A 10 1.89 7.53 -0.98
N GLU A 11 2.90 7.68 -0.12
CA GLU A 11 3.96 8.65 -0.34
C GLU A 11 5.16 7.95 -0.96
N ILE A 12 5.58 8.48 -2.10
CA ILE A 12 6.65 7.93 -2.93
C ILE A 12 7.75 8.98 -3.01
N PRO A 13 9.01 8.64 -2.68
CA PRO A 13 10.11 9.58 -2.80
C PRO A 13 10.33 9.98 -4.27
N VAL A 14 10.68 11.24 -4.50
CA VAL A 14 10.97 11.74 -5.87
C VAL A 14 12.20 11.08 -6.48
N SER A 15 13.12 10.61 -5.64
CA SER A 15 14.27 9.80 -6.04
C SER A 15 14.62 8.78 -4.95
N PRO A 16 15.29 7.66 -5.28
CA PRO A 16 15.71 6.67 -4.29
C PRO A 16 16.66 7.21 -3.20
N THR A 17 17.34 8.33 -3.46
CA THR A 17 18.32 8.94 -2.56
C THR A 17 17.78 10.17 -1.81
N ASP A 18 16.61 10.69 -2.19
CA ASP A 18 15.99 11.85 -1.56
C ASP A 18 14.64 11.48 -0.94
N LEU A 19 14.72 10.90 0.26
CA LEU A 19 13.54 10.50 1.04
C LEU A 19 12.82 11.69 1.70
N LYS A 20 13.41 12.89 1.68
CA LYS A 20 12.81 14.09 2.30
C LYS A 20 11.75 14.72 1.41
N HIS A 21 11.85 14.52 0.10
CA HIS A 21 10.89 15.01 -0.87
C HIS A 21 10.07 13.82 -1.39
N SER A 22 8.88 13.63 -0.82
CA SER A 22 7.93 12.63 -1.27
C SER A 22 6.71 13.29 -1.93
N VAL A 23 6.14 12.60 -2.91
CA VAL A 23 4.87 12.95 -3.53
C VAL A 23 3.81 12.01 -2.97
N ARG A 24 2.72 12.59 -2.47
CA ARG A 24 1.58 11.84 -1.93
C ARG A 24 0.54 11.61 -3.01
N TYR A 25 0.23 10.34 -3.26
CA TYR A 25 -0.74 9.91 -4.25
C TYR A 25 -1.96 9.27 -3.56
N ALA A 26 -3.16 9.69 -3.94
CA ALA A 26 -4.38 8.97 -3.59
C ALA A 26 -4.57 7.83 -4.60
N MET A 27 -4.52 6.57 -4.15
CA MET A 27 -4.63 5.42 -5.04
C MET A 27 -5.41 4.25 -4.42
N THR A 28 -5.79 3.30 -5.27
CA THR A 28 -6.35 2.02 -4.83
C THR A 28 -5.24 0.98 -4.81
N ILE A 29 -4.93 0.45 -3.64
CA ILE A 29 -4.05 -0.71 -3.48
C ILE A 29 -4.87 -1.99 -3.63
N THR A 30 -4.27 -3.01 -4.23
CA THR A 30 -4.95 -4.27 -4.57
C THR A 30 -4.16 -5.47 -4.05
N ASN A 31 -4.80 -6.64 -3.97
CA ASN A 31 -4.15 -7.88 -3.51
C ASN A 31 -3.44 -7.71 -2.15
N ILE A 32 -4.05 -6.94 -1.26
CA ILE A 32 -3.47 -6.62 0.05
C ILE A 32 -3.53 -7.84 0.98
N SER A 33 -2.43 -8.08 1.69
CA SER A 33 -2.27 -9.05 2.77
C SER A 33 -1.57 -8.38 3.95
N LEU A 34 -1.28 -9.14 5.02
CA LEU A 34 -0.46 -8.64 6.13
C LEU A 34 1.02 -8.48 5.77
N SER A 35 1.47 -8.99 4.63
CA SER A 35 2.87 -8.96 4.21
C SER A 35 3.13 -8.02 3.05
N GLY A 36 2.09 -7.54 2.36
CA GLY A 36 2.28 -6.70 1.18
C GLY A 36 1.01 -6.36 0.42
N CYS A 37 1.19 -5.65 -0.68
CA CYS A 37 0.12 -5.32 -1.61
C CYS A 37 0.65 -5.12 -3.03
N PHE A 38 -0.25 -4.88 -3.97
CA PHE A 38 0.06 -4.48 -5.34
C PHE A 38 -0.47 -3.08 -5.62
N VAL A 39 0.40 -2.23 -6.16
CA VAL A 39 0.10 -0.86 -6.57
C VAL A 39 0.28 -0.68 -8.07
N LYS A 40 -0.63 0.04 -8.72
CA LYS A 40 -0.52 0.41 -10.14
C LYS A 40 -0.14 1.88 -10.23
N LEU A 41 1.02 2.15 -10.81
CA LEU A 41 1.62 3.48 -10.91
C LEU A 41 2.41 3.53 -12.21
N ASP A 42 2.20 4.55 -13.05
CA ASP A 42 2.95 4.72 -14.31
C ASP A 42 4.36 5.30 -14.10
N GLN A 43 4.77 5.52 -12.85
CA GLN A 43 6.10 5.95 -12.47
C GLN A 43 7.05 4.76 -12.39
N GLY A 44 8.25 4.89 -12.96
CA GLY A 44 9.32 3.90 -12.80
C GLY A 44 9.89 3.91 -11.38
N LEU A 45 9.53 2.93 -10.55
CA LEU A 45 10.11 2.71 -9.22
C LEU A 45 11.15 1.59 -9.25
N GLU A 46 12.31 1.81 -8.63
CA GLU A 46 13.35 0.79 -8.49
C GLU A 46 13.00 -0.22 -7.39
N LEU A 47 13.53 -1.44 -7.48
CA LEU A 47 13.46 -2.41 -6.39
C LEU A 47 14.10 -1.84 -5.12
N GLY A 48 13.47 -2.06 -3.98
CA GLY A 48 13.89 -1.52 -2.68
C GLY A 48 13.44 -0.09 -2.42
N THR A 49 12.83 0.61 -3.39
CA THR A 49 12.30 1.98 -3.16
C THR A 49 11.35 1.97 -1.96
N PRO A 50 11.64 2.74 -0.90
CA PRO A 50 10.78 2.80 0.27
C PRO A 50 9.53 3.63 -0.01
N LEU A 51 8.42 3.20 0.58
CA LEU A 51 7.10 3.80 0.42
C LEU A 51 6.46 3.91 1.81
N SER A 52 5.75 5.02 2.07
CA SER A 52 4.88 5.11 3.24
C SER A 52 3.42 4.98 2.81
N PHE A 53 2.63 4.33 3.65
CA PHE A 53 1.22 4.09 3.44
C PHE A 53 0.43 4.76 4.54
N SER A 54 -0.69 5.37 4.16
CA SER A 54 -1.68 5.94 5.07
C SER A 54 -3.06 5.41 4.67
N LEU A 55 -3.59 4.47 5.46
CA LEU A 55 -4.88 3.83 5.22
C LEU A 55 -5.90 4.41 6.20
N PRO A 56 -7.04 4.94 5.73
CA PRO A 56 -8.08 5.41 6.62
C PRO A 56 -8.70 4.24 7.39
N LEU A 57 -8.79 4.37 8.71
CA LEU A 57 -9.49 3.44 9.59
C LEU A 57 -10.91 3.94 9.88
N GLN A 58 -11.73 3.08 10.50
CA GLN A 58 -13.01 3.50 11.05
C GLN A 58 -12.81 4.56 12.14
N GLY A 59 -13.74 5.51 12.27
CA GLY A 59 -13.63 6.57 13.29
C GLY A 59 -12.73 7.76 12.94
N GLY A 60 -12.18 7.81 11.72
CA GLY A 60 -11.39 8.94 11.23
C GLY A 60 -9.89 8.87 11.56
N GLU A 61 -9.46 7.78 12.20
CA GLU A 61 -8.04 7.50 12.41
C GLU A 61 -7.35 7.05 11.11
N THR A 62 -6.02 7.05 11.11
CA THR A 62 -5.21 6.62 9.95
C THR A 62 -4.12 5.66 10.39
N LEU A 63 -4.09 4.49 9.78
CA LEU A 63 -3.04 3.52 9.94
C LEU A 63 -1.86 3.91 9.04
N HIS A 64 -0.70 4.14 9.66
CA HIS A 64 0.54 4.49 8.98
C HIS A 64 1.54 3.35 9.07
N PHE A 65 2.13 2.95 7.94
CA PHE A 65 3.21 1.96 7.92
C PHE A 65 4.09 2.11 6.68
N TRP A 66 5.20 1.38 6.66
CA TRP A 66 6.19 1.43 5.59
C TRP A 66 6.22 0.12 4.79
N GLY A 67 6.61 0.24 3.53
CA GLY A 67 6.94 -0.89 2.67
C GLY A 67 8.04 -0.55 1.68
N SER A 68 8.43 -1.53 0.88
CA SER A 68 9.39 -1.35 -0.19
C SER A 68 9.00 -2.13 -1.44
N VAL A 69 9.40 -1.64 -2.61
CA VAL A 69 9.17 -2.33 -3.88
C VAL A 69 9.97 -3.65 -3.90
N ALA A 70 9.26 -4.78 -3.89
CA ALA A 70 9.86 -6.11 -3.94
C ALA A 70 9.80 -6.74 -5.32
N ARG A 71 8.87 -6.28 -6.18
CA ARG A 71 8.69 -6.79 -7.53
C ARG A 71 8.18 -5.71 -8.47
N GLN A 72 8.64 -5.76 -9.72
CA GLN A 72 8.09 -5.01 -10.84
C GLN A 72 7.32 -5.96 -11.77
N GLN A 73 6.24 -5.49 -12.37
CA GLN A 73 5.47 -6.19 -13.38
C GLN A 73 5.24 -5.26 -14.56
N ASP A 74 5.59 -5.71 -15.77
CA ASP A 74 5.54 -4.86 -16.97
C ASP A 74 4.12 -4.67 -17.53
N ALA A 75 3.24 -5.68 -17.40
CA ALA A 75 1.88 -5.63 -17.94
C ALA A 75 0.83 -6.34 -17.06
N PRO A 76 -0.22 -5.66 -16.59
CA PRO A 76 -0.30 -4.20 -16.46
C PRO A 76 0.83 -3.68 -15.56
N HIS A 77 1.37 -2.51 -15.91
CA HIS A 77 2.48 -1.90 -15.17
C HIS A 77 2.12 -1.71 -13.71
N GLY A 78 2.97 -2.20 -12.81
CA GLY A 78 2.73 -2.09 -11.39
C GLY A 78 3.79 -2.79 -10.54
N TYR A 79 3.61 -2.64 -9.23
CA TYR A 79 4.63 -2.96 -8.24
C TYR A 79 4.06 -3.83 -7.13
N GLY A 80 4.75 -4.92 -6.85
CA GLY A 80 4.55 -5.70 -5.64
C GLY A 80 5.34 -5.06 -4.50
N ILE A 81 4.64 -4.69 -3.44
CA ILE A 81 5.21 -4.04 -2.25
C ILE A 81 5.25 -5.06 -1.13
N ILE A 82 6.39 -5.18 -0.45
CA ILE A 82 6.51 -5.90 0.82
C ILE A 82 6.41 -4.89 1.96
N PHE A 83 5.60 -5.19 2.98
CA PHE A 83 5.50 -4.36 4.17
C PHE A 83 6.69 -4.62 5.09
N ASN A 84 7.24 -3.54 5.64
CA ASN A 84 8.32 -3.61 6.62
C ASN A 84 7.76 -4.05 7.98
N ALA A 85 8.63 -4.14 8.99
CA ALA A 85 8.19 -4.47 10.35
C ALA A 85 7.08 -3.52 10.81
N MET A 86 5.94 -4.12 11.21
CA MET A 86 4.81 -3.44 11.83
C MET A 86 4.76 -3.85 13.31
N THR A 87 4.24 -2.96 14.15
CA THR A 87 3.84 -3.30 15.51
C THR A 87 2.67 -4.29 15.49
N GLU A 88 2.43 -4.98 16.61
CA GLU A 88 1.29 -5.89 16.72
C GLU A 88 -0.05 -5.17 16.54
N GLU A 89 -0.12 -3.91 17.01
CA GLU A 89 -1.31 -3.06 16.87
C GLU A 89 -1.55 -2.68 15.40
N GLU A 90 -0.54 -2.17 14.70
CA GLU A 90 -0.65 -1.85 13.26
C GLU A 90 -1.05 -3.08 12.43
N ARG A 91 -0.46 -4.24 12.76
CA ARG A 91 -0.79 -5.51 12.11
C ARG A 91 -2.22 -5.95 12.39
N ARG A 92 -2.73 -5.72 13.61
CA ARG A 92 -4.11 -6.00 13.99
C ARG A 92 -5.08 -5.10 13.23
N GLU A 93 -4.83 -3.79 13.19
CA GLU A 93 -5.67 -2.84 12.46
C GLU A 93 -5.69 -3.13 10.96
N LEU A 94 -4.54 -3.46 10.37
CA LEU A 94 -4.47 -3.90 8.98
C LEU A 94 -5.30 -5.17 8.75
N ALA A 95 -5.26 -6.15 9.66
CA ALA A 95 -6.04 -7.37 9.56
C ALA A 95 -7.55 -7.10 9.57
N LEU A 96 -8.01 -6.22 10.46
CA LEU A 96 -9.42 -5.81 10.55
C LEU A 96 -9.86 -5.09 9.28
N LEU A 97 -9.08 -4.12 8.81
CA LEU A 97 -9.38 -3.38 7.58
C LEU A 97 -9.46 -4.30 6.35
N ILE A 98 -8.56 -5.29 6.27
CA ILE A 98 -8.56 -6.30 5.21
C ILE A 98 -9.80 -7.19 5.30
N ALA A 99 -10.27 -7.55 6.50
CA ALA A 99 -11.49 -8.33 6.70
C ALA A 99 -12.74 -7.56 6.26
N ASP A 100 -12.83 -6.27 6.61
CA ASP A 100 -13.95 -5.39 6.23
C ASP A 100 -14.00 -5.13 4.72
N SER A 101 -12.84 -5.11 4.04
CA SER A 101 -12.76 -4.92 2.58
C SER A 101 -13.43 -6.03 1.75
N HIS A 102 -13.94 -7.08 2.42
CA HIS A 102 -14.65 -8.21 1.82
C HIS A 102 -16.13 -7.94 1.54
N GLU A 103 -16.72 -6.84 2.04
CA GLU A 103 -18.17 -6.58 1.97
C GLU A 103 -18.65 -5.67 0.83
N VAL A 104 -17.78 -5.21 -0.08
CA VAL A 104 -18.24 -4.48 -1.28
C VAL A 104 -18.44 -5.45 -2.45
N MET A 105 -19.49 -6.27 -2.35
CA MET A 105 -20.13 -6.90 -3.52
C MET A 105 -21.50 -6.24 -3.71
N ASP A 106 -21.66 -5.65 -4.89
CA ASP A 106 -22.90 -5.28 -5.57
C ASP A 106 -23.72 -4.09 -5.03
N LEU A 107 -23.63 -2.96 -5.76
CA LEU A 107 -24.79 -2.22 -6.27
C LEU A 107 -24.51 -1.77 -7.71
#